data_AF-X1CT93-F1
#
_entry.id   AF-X1CT93-F1
#
_cell.length_a   1.000
_cell.length_b   1.000
_cell.length_c   1.000
_cell.angle_alpha   90.00
_cell.angle_beta   90.00
_cell.angle_gamma   90.00
#
_symmetry.space_group_name_H-M   'P 1'
#
loop_
_entity.id
_entity.type
_entity.pdbx_description
1 polymer ?
#
loop_
_entity_poly.entity_id
_entity_poly.type
_entity_poly.pdbx_seq_one_letter_code
_entity_poly.pdbx_strand_id
1 'polypeptide(L)'
;MFFDKRVTQNLGFCSISYFRDCKIGIEVKKTREGLKEKQIADQIIIDIERYKASHADCKTLFCFVYDPEKLIQNPTGVEEDINKRHKGFAEVLICPKGL
;
A
#
# COMPACT_ATOMS: atom_id res chain seq x y z
N MET A 1 -7.82 -11.47 11.22
CA MET A 1 -7.87 -11.55 9.74
C MET A 1 -6.65 -12.37 9.31
N PHE A 2 -6.86 -13.67 9.06
CA PHE A 2 -5.78 -14.59 8.68
C PHE A 2 -5.49 -14.39 7.19
N PHE A 3 -4.31 -13.87 6.85
CA PHE A 3 -3.79 -13.98 5.48
C PHE A 3 -3.38 -15.45 5.27
N ASP A 4 -4.14 -16.16 4.45
CA ASP A 4 -3.88 -17.55 4.09
C ASP A 4 -2.51 -17.68 3.40
N LYS A 5 -1.66 -18.57 3.92
CA LYS A 5 -0.31 -18.86 3.41
C LYS A 5 -0.29 -19.40 1.97
N ARG A 6 -1.44 -19.66 1.34
CA ARG A 6 -1.59 -20.06 -0.06
C ARG A 6 -1.69 -18.88 -1.03
N VAL A 7 -2.01 -17.67 -0.54
CA VAL A 7 -2.09 -16.45 -1.39
C VAL A 7 -0.69 -15.89 -1.69
N THR A 8 0.32 -16.23 -0.88
CA THR A 8 1.69 -15.68 -1.01
C THR A 8 2.59 -16.40 -2.02
N GLN A 9 2.15 -17.54 -2.58
CA GLN A 9 3.02 -18.37 -3.45
C GLN A 9 2.79 -18.19 -4.95
N ASN A 10 1.79 -17.42 -5.39
CA ASN A 10 1.60 -17.09 -6.80
C ASN A 10 0.94 -15.72 -6.92
N LEU A 11 1.42 -14.91 -7.87
CA LEU A 11 0.81 -13.70 -8.46
C LEU A 11 1.40 -12.34 -8.02
N GLY A 12 1.71 -11.53 -9.03
CA GLY A 12 2.00 -10.10 -8.89
C GLY A 12 0.73 -9.34 -8.52
N PHE A 13 0.37 -9.36 -7.23
CA PHE A 13 -0.89 -8.80 -6.74
C PHE A 13 -0.83 -7.30 -6.46
N CYS A 14 -1.82 -6.61 -7.04
CA CYS A 14 -2.37 -5.33 -6.62
C CYS A 14 -3.85 -5.64 -6.32
N SER A 15 -4.26 -5.60 -5.06
CA SER A 15 -5.63 -5.94 -4.64
C SER A 15 -6.14 -4.99 -3.59
N ILE A 16 -7.34 -4.46 -3.83
CA ILE A 16 -8.05 -3.59 -2.90
C ILE A 16 -9.24 -4.30 -2.27
N SER A 17 -9.41 -4.15 -0.95
CA SER A 17 -10.57 -4.63 -0.19
C SER A 17 -11.21 -3.47 0.58
N TYR A 18 -12.55 -3.38 0.57
CA TYR A 18 -13.28 -2.31 1.25
C TYR A 18 -14.24 -2.87 2.32
N PHE A 19 -14.10 -2.38 3.55
CA PHE A 19 -14.95 -2.76 4.67
C PHE A 19 -15.90 -1.61 4.99
N ARG A 20 -17.15 -1.70 4.50
CA ARG A 20 -18.17 -0.63 4.61
C ARG A 20 -18.45 -0.22 6.05
N ASP A 21 -18.56 -1.18 6.96
CA ASP A 21 -18.89 -0.91 8.37
C ASP A 21 -17.77 -0.15 9.09
N CYS A 22 -16.51 -0.43 8.72
CA CYS A 22 -15.34 0.25 9.27
C CYS A 22 -14.95 1.51 8.48
N LYS A 23 -15.49 1.68 7.26
CA LYS A 23 -15.12 2.74 6.30
C LYS A 23 -13.60 2.75 5.99
N ILE A 24 -13.00 1.57 5.92
CA ILE A 24 -11.57 1.38 5.66
C ILE A 24 -11.37 0.63 4.34
N GLY A 25 -10.52 1.17 3.48
CA GLY A 25 -9.94 0.46 2.34
C GLY A 25 -8.58 -0.12 2.71
N ILE A 26 -8.26 -1.31 2.20
CA ILE A 26 -6.92 -1.91 2.30
C ILE A 26 -6.44 -2.20 0.88
N GLU A 27 -5.31 -1.60 0.51
CA GLU A 27 -4.58 -1.89 -0.72
C GLU A 27 -3.31 -2.66 -0.38
N VAL A 28 -3.03 -3.73 -1.12
CA VAL A 28 -1.82 -4.53 -0.96
C VAL A 28 -1.02 -4.56 -2.25
N LYS A 29 0.28 -4.28 -2.18
CA LYS A 29 1.22 -4.37 -3.32
C LYS A 29 2.48 -5.14 -2.96
N LYS A 30 3.13 -5.73 -3.97
CA LYS A 30 4.47 -6.34 -3.85
C LYS A 30 5.43 -5.66 -4.83
N THR A 31 6.67 -5.38 -4.40
CA THR A 31 7.73 -4.95 -5.31
C THR A 31 8.17 -6.08 -6.24
N ARG A 32 8.82 -5.71 -7.36
CA ARG A 32 9.44 -6.65 -8.33
C ARG A 32 10.43 -5.89 -9.22
N GLU A 33 11.16 -6.60 -10.08
CA GLU A 33 12.26 -6.06 -10.91
C GLU A 33 11.88 -4.87 -11.83
N GLY A 34 10.59 -4.63 -12.10
CA GLY A 34 10.09 -3.45 -12.84
C GLY A 34 9.21 -2.49 -12.03
N LEU A 35 9.02 -2.75 -10.73
CA LEU A 35 8.19 -1.98 -9.81
C LEU A 35 8.99 -1.73 -8.52
N LYS A 36 9.95 -0.81 -8.62
CA LYS A 36 10.88 -0.41 -7.55
C LYS A 36 10.37 0.88 -6.87
N GLU A 37 11.18 1.46 -5.99
CA GLU A 37 10.85 2.62 -5.15
C GLU A 37 10.03 3.73 -5.84
N LYS A 38 10.52 4.27 -6.95
CA LYS A 38 9.81 5.36 -7.63
C LYS A 38 8.46 4.91 -8.17
N GLN A 39 8.43 3.78 -8.88
CA GLN A 39 7.22 3.30 -9.52
C GLN A 39 6.16 2.87 -8.50
N ILE A 40 6.57 2.28 -7.36
CA ILE A 40 5.63 1.89 -6.32
C ILE A 40 5.05 3.13 -5.61
N ALA A 41 5.87 4.15 -5.32
CA ALA A 41 5.41 5.40 -4.74
C ALA A 41 4.42 6.12 -5.67
N ASP A 42 4.74 6.23 -6.96
CA ASP A 42 3.86 6.84 -7.96
C ASP A 42 2.50 6.11 -8.03
N GLN A 43 2.50 4.77 -8.03
CA GLN A 43 1.26 3.99 -8.02
C GLN A 43 0.44 4.20 -6.75
N ILE A 44 1.08 4.20 -5.57
CA ILE A 44 0.39 4.42 -4.30
C ILE A 44 -0.32 5.77 -4.28
N ILE A 45 0.36 6.84 -4.72
CA ILE A 45 -0.23 8.18 -4.77
C ILE A 45 -1.44 8.19 -5.72
N ILE A 46 -1.31 7.61 -6.91
CA ILE A 46 -2.40 7.52 -7.88
C ILE A 46 -3.59 6.74 -7.29
N ASP A 47 -3.34 5.64 -6.60
CA ASP A 47 -4.39 4.82 -6.01
C ASP A 47 -5.09 5.55 -4.85
N ILE A 48 -4.34 6.26 -4.00
CA ILE A 48 -4.92 7.10 -2.94
C ILE A 48 -5.86 8.15 -3.53
N GLU A 49 -5.43 8.91 -4.54
CA GLU A 49 -6.24 9.97 -5.15
C GLU A 49 -7.48 9.40 -5.86
N ARG A 50 -7.33 8.29 -6.60
CA ARG A 50 -8.46 7.59 -7.22
C ARG A 50 -9.45 7.09 -6.19
N TYR A 51 -8.97 6.50 -5.10
CA TYR A 51 -9.84 5.96 -4.06
C TYR A 51 -10.59 7.08 -3.33
N LYS A 52 -9.88 8.17 -2.98
CA LYS A 52 -10.47 9.37 -2.40
C LYS A 52 -11.56 9.98 -3.26
N ALA A 53 -11.36 10.01 -4.59
CA ALA A 53 -12.35 10.54 -5.52
C ALA A 53 -13.57 9.62 -5.73
N SER A 54 -13.37 8.30 -5.72
CA SER A 54 -14.42 7.32 -6.04
C SER A 54 -15.19 6.78 -4.83
N HIS A 55 -14.64 6.87 -3.63
CA HIS A 55 -15.20 6.30 -2.40
C HIS A 55 -15.34 7.37 -1.31
N ALA A 56 -16.27 8.30 -1.49
CA ALA A 56 -16.49 9.44 -0.57
C ALA A 56 -16.80 9.03 0.88
N ASP A 57 -17.33 7.82 1.09
CA ASP A 57 -17.61 7.28 2.43
C ASP A 57 -16.40 6.66 3.13
N CYS A 58 -15.30 6.43 2.41
CA CYS A 58 -14.09 5.88 3.00
C CYS A 58 -13.41 6.93 3.88
N LYS A 59 -13.11 6.57 5.12
CA LYS A 59 -12.38 7.44 6.06
C LYS A 59 -10.88 7.23 5.98
N THR A 60 -10.43 6.00 5.70
CA THR A 60 -9.01 5.66 5.71
C THR A 60 -8.67 4.59 4.68
N LEU A 61 -7.63 4.81 3.88
CA LEU A 61 -7.01 3.82 3.01
C LEU A 61 -5.67 3.37 3.61
N PHE A 62 -5.56 2.08 3.91
CA PHE A 62 -4.32 1.48 4.39
C PHE A 62 -3.61 0.78 3.22
N CYS A 63 -2.40 1.22 2.88
CA CYS A 63 -1.60 0.68 1.79
C CYS A 63 -0.44 -0.15 2.37
N PHE A 64 -0.50 -1.47 2.23
CA PHE A 64 0.57 -2.38 2.63
C PHE A 64 1.43 -2.76 1.42
N VAL A 65 2.72 -2.44 1.50
CA VAL A 65 3.72 -2.82 0.49
C VAL A 65 4.63 -3.90 1.05
N TYR A 66 4.68 -5.03 0.36
CA TYR A 66 5.63 -6.10 0.64
C TYR A 66 6.85 -5.97 -0.28
N ASP A 67 8.02 -5.69 0.28
CA ASP A 67 9.30 -5.54 -0.42
C ASP A 67 10.34 -6.59 0.02
N PRO A 68 10.12 -7.90 -0.24
CA PRO A 68 11.00 -8.94 0.26
C PRO A 68 12.41 -8.89 -0.33
N GLU A 69 12.53 -8.41 -1.57
CA GLU A 69 13.83 -8.29 -2.25
C GLU A 69 14.54 -6.95 -1.95
N LYS A 70 14.00 -6.11 -1.06
CA LYS A 70 14.56 -4.81 -0.63
C LYS A 70 14.88 -3.88 -1.80
N LEU A 71 13.95 -3.79 -2.75
CA LEU A 71 14.05 -2.95 -3.94
C LEU A 71 13.76 -1.47 -3.64
N ILE A 72 13.28 -1.17 -2.44
CA ILE A 72 13.07 0.18 -1.90
C ILE A 72 14.26 0.50 -1.00
N GLN A 73 15.04 1.52 -1.36
CA GLN A 73 16.25 1.89 -0.65
C GLN A 73 15.95 2.58 0.68
N ASN A 74 14.95 3.45 0.70
CA ASN A 74 14.53 4.17 1.90
C ASN A 74 13.02 3.97 2.19
N PRO A 75 12.61 2.79 2.67
CA PRO A 75 11.19 2.50 2.92
C PRO A 75 10.57 3.47 3.93
N THR A 76 11.31 3.86 4.97
CA THR A 76 10.82 4.81 5.98
C THR A 76 10.59 6.20 5.39
N GLY A 77 11.51 6.70 4.56
CA GLY A 77 11.31 8.00 3.90
C GLY A 77 10.11 8.02 2.96
N VAL A 78 9.90 6.93 2.19
CA VAL A 78 8.74 6.81 1.30
C VAL A 78 7.43 6.82 2.11
N GLU A 79 7.37 6.08 3.21
CA GLU A 79 6.21 6.10 4.10
C GLU A 79 5.96 7.49 4.69
N GLU A 80 6.99 8.11 5.26
CA GLU A 80 6.86 9.42 5.90
C GLU A 80 6.38 10.48 4.91
N ASP A 81 6.95 10.52 3.69
CA ASP A 81 6.58 11.48 2.66
C ASP A 81 5.12 11.31 2.22
N ILE A 82 4.69 10.07 1.95
CA ILE A 82 3.32 9.80 1.49
C ILE A 82 2.33 10.00 2.65
N ASN A 83 2.60 9.47 3.84
CA ASN A 83 1.72 9.58 5.00
C ASN A 83 1.55 11.04 5.44
N LYS A 84 2.61 11.84 5.39
CA LYS A 84 2.54 13.28 5.67
C LYS A 84 1.66 14.01 4.65
N ARG A 85 1.80 13.69 3.36
CA ARG A 85 1.03 14.31 2.27
C ARG A 85 -0.46 13.97 2.32
N HIS A 86 -0.80 12.74 2.72
CA HIS A 86 -2.18 12.23 2.74
C HIS A 86 -2.70 12.03 4.17
N LYS A 87 -2.15 12.77 5.13
CA LYS A 87 -2.49 12.68 6.56
C LYS A 87 -3.99 12.76 6.79
N GLY A 88 -4.51 11.85 7.60
CA GLY A 88 -5.92 11.76 7.95
C GLY A 88 -6.79 11.01 6.92
N PHE A 89 -6.20 10.56 5.80
CA PHE A 89 -6.89 9.73 4.83
C PHE A 89 -6.12 8.47 4.45
N ALA A 90 -4.80 8.51 4.31
CA ALA A 90 -4.02 7.34 3.92
C ALA A 90 -2.88 7.05 4.90
N GLU A 91 -2.62 5.76 5.11
CA GLU A 91 -1.51 5.23 5.89
C GLU A 91 -0.81 4.16 5.06
N VAL A 92 0.49 4.32 4.84
CA VAL A 92 1.34 3.42 4.07
C VAL A 92 2.29 2.71 5.02
N LEU A 93 2.43 1.40 4.83
CA LEU A 93 3.39 0.57 5.54
C LEU A 93 4.13 -0.33 4.55
N ILE A 94 5.45 -0.26 4.56
CA ILE A 94 6.38 -1.01 3.74
C ILE A 94 7.17 -1.97 4.62
N CYS A 95 7.08 -3.26 4.31
CA CYS A 95 7.69 -4.34 5.08
C CYS A 95 8.42 -5.33 4.16
N PRO A 96 9.46 -6.02 4.65
CA PRO A 96 10.02 -5.95 6.00
C PRO A 96 10.87 -4.69 6.21
N LYS A 97 10.92 -4.22 7.46
CA LYS A 97 11.88 -3.18 7.88
C LYS A 97 13.28 -3.79 7.96
N GLY A 98 14.31 -2.98 7.70
CA GLY A 98 15.68 -3.36 8.05
C GLY A 98 15.76 -3.72 9.53
N LEU A 99 16.47 -4.80 9.86
CA LEU A 99 16.78 -5.19 11.25
C LEU A 99 17.67 -4.14 11.91
#